data_AF-A0A4V1G3W7-F1
#
_entry.id   AF-A0A4V1G3W7-F1
#
_cell.length_a   1.000
_cell.length_b   1.000
_cell.length_c   1.000
_cell.angle_alpha   90.00
_cell.angle_beta   90.00
_cell.angle_gamma   90.00
#
_symmetry.space_group_name_H-M   'P 1'
#
loop_
_entity.id
_entity.type
_entity.pdbx_description
1 polymer ?
#
loop_
_entity_poly.entity_id
_entity_poly.type
_entity_poly.pdbx_seq_one_letter_code
_entity_poly.pdbx_strand_id
1 'polypeptide(L)'
;MKCISVYTDNFELFSDIFEQVVETQLEENEEKEVEGVTFSHSGEAPENYLERMSQKAEVVVMRDKSRGVTILQHGNVFEILIPETESAAAL
;
A
#
# COMPACT_ATOMS: atom_id res chain seq x y z
N MET A 1 11.08 3.40 2.57
CA MET A 1 9.70 2.96 2.89
C MET A 1 9.26 1.98 1.82
N LYS A 2 8.91 0.74 2.19
CA LYS A 2 8.40 -0.26 1.24
C LYS A 2 7.07 0.21 0.65
N CYS A 3 6.92 0.08 -0.67
CA CYS A 3 5.71 0.46 -1.40
C CYS A 3 5.09 -0.77 -2.08
N ILE A 4 3.82 -1.06 -1.76
CA ILE A 4 3.02 -2.09 -2.42
C ILE A 4 1.93 -1.40 -3.23
N SER A 5 1.86 -1.65 -4.53
CA SER A 5 0.78 -1.17 -5.40
C SER A 5 -0.29 -2.23 -5.54
N VAL A 6 -1.56 -1.86 -5.38
CA VAL A 6 -2.73 -2.73 -5.54
C VAL A 6 -3.61 -2.13 -6.63
N TYR A 7 -3.78 -2.87 -7.72
CA TYR A 7 -4.44 -2.37 -8.94
C TYR A 7 -5.95 -2.65 -8.88
N THR A 8 -6.68 -1.78 -8.19
CA THR A 8 -8.15 -1.80 -8.10
C THR A 8 -8.70 -0.40 -7.84
N ASP A 9 -9.88 -0.08 -8.38
CA ASP A 9 -10.66 1.11 -8.02
C ASP A 9 -11.77 0.79 -6.99
N ASN A 10 -11.98 -0.49 -6.67
CA ASN A 10 -13.00 -0.92 -5.73
C ASN A 10 -12.46 -0.95 -4.30
N PHE A 11 -12.90 0.03 -3.49
CA PHE A 11 -12.51 0.16 -2.09
C PHE A 11 -12.95 -1.02 -1.21
N GLU A 12 -14.11 -1.63 -1.49
CA GLU A 12 -14.59 -2.79 -0.72
C GLU A 12 -13.68 -3.99 -0.95
N LEU A 13 -13.34 -4.28 -2.21
CA LEU A 13 -12.38 -5.35 -2.55
C LEU A 13 -11.00 -5.08 -1.97
N PHE A 14 -10.50 -3.84 -2.08
CA PHE A 14 -9.24 -3.45 -1.46
C PHE A 14 -9.26 -3.70 0.05
N SER A 15 -10.33 -3.32 0.74
CA SER A 15 -10.45 -3.47 2.18
C SER A 15 -10.49 -4.94 2.61
N ASP A 16 -11.08 -5.81 1.79
CA ASP A 16 -11.15 -7.26 2.04
C ASP A 16 -9.76 -7.91 1.94
N ILE A 17 -9.01 -7.58 0.88
CA ILE A 17 -7.67 -8.16 0.64
C ILE A 17 -6.54 -7.43 1.38
N PHE A 18 -6.79 -6.26 1.97
CA PHE A 18 -5.76 -5.39 2.54
C PHE A 18 -4.88 -6.12 3.56
N GLU A 19 -5.50 -6.86 4.48
CA GLU A 19 -4.74 -7.60 5.49
C GLU A 19 -3.80 -8.62 4.85
N GLN A 20 -4.33 -9.40 3.91
CA GLN A 20 -3.56 -10.41 3.18
C GLN A 20 -2.42 -9.77 2.37
N VAL A 21 -2.65 -8.65 1.70
CA VAL A 21 -1.62 -7.94 0.93
C VAL A 21 -0.48 -7.46 1.82
N VAL A 22 -0.79 -6.90 2.99
CA VAL A 22 0.22 -6.38 3.94
C VAL A 22 1.04 -7.51 4.57
N GLU A 23 0.40 -8.64 4.89
CA GLU A 23 1.09 -9.81 5.46
C GLU A 23 1.87 -10.63 4.42
N THR A 24 1.50 -10.51 3.15
CA THR A 24 2.17 -11.23 2.07
C THR A 24 3.58 -10.69 1.85
N GLN A 25 4.56 -11.57 2.01
CA GLN A 25 5.93 -11.30 1.58
C GLN A 25 6.01 -11.37 0.05
N LEU A 26 6.56 -10.30 -0.53
CA LEU A 26 6.84 -10.13 -1.95
C LEU A 26 8.30 -9.72 -2.08
N GLU A 27 9.03 -10.34 -3.01
CA GLU A 27 10.32 -9.83 -3.46
C GLU A 27 10.13 -8.54 -4.26
N GLU A 28 11.19 -7.75 -4.41
CA GLU A 28 11.12 -6.51 -5.19
C GLU A 28 10.77 -6.81 -6.66
N ASN A 29 9.80 -6.07 -7.22
CA ASN A 29 9.22 -6.31 -8.55
C ASN A 29 8.44 -7.63 -8.67
N GLU A 30 8.15 -8.33 -7.58
CA GLU A 30 7.24 -9.47 -7.58
C GLU A 30 5.78 -8.96 -7.61
N GLU A 31 4.97 -9.60 -8.46
CA GLU A 31 3.53 -9.40 -8.54
C GLU A 31 2.79 -10.68 -8.14
N LYS A 32 1.63 -10.50 -7.50
CA LYS A 32 0.70 -11.57 -7.15
C LYS A 32 -0.73 -11.14 -7.47
N GLU A 33 -1.62 -12.12 -7.56
CA GLU A 33 -3.04 -11.90 -7.74
C GLU A 33 -3.80 -12.54 -6.57
N VAL A 34 -4.76 -11.80 -6.03
CA VAL A 34 -5.68 -12.26 -4.99
C VAL A 34 -7.09 -11.78 -5.35
N GLU A 35 -8.05 -12.70 -5.42
CA GLU A 35 -9.45 -12.39 -5.77
C GLU A 35 -9.62 -11.59 -7.09
N GLY A 36 -8.72 -11.81 -8.06
CA GLY A 36 -8.71 -11.09 -9.33
C GLY A 36 -8.14 -9.66 -9.25
N VAL A 37 -7.57 -9.27 -8.10
CA VAL A 37 -6.83 -8.03 -7.89
C VAL A 37 -5.34 -8.32 -7.91
N THR A 38 -4.63 -7.65 -8.82
CA THR A 38 -3.18 -7.73 -8.88
C THR A 38 -2.57 -6.75 -7.88
N PHE A 39 -1.51 -7.18 -7.21
CA PHE A 39 -0.69 -6.33 -6.35
C PHE A 39 0.79 -6.65 -6.51
N SER A 40 1.65 -5.66 -6.34
CA SER A 40 3.08 -5.79 -6.60
C SER A 40 3.95 -4.98 -5.64
N HIS A 41 5.16 -5.47 -5.39
CA HIS A 41 6.18 -4.72 -4.65
C HIS A 41 6.83 -3.69 -5.59
N SER A 42 6.37 -2.45 -5.51
CA SER A 42 6.84 -1.35 -6.38
C SER A 42 8.19 -0.77 -5.98
N GLY A 43 8.83 -1.35 -4.96
CA GLY A 43 10.15 -0.95 -4.47
C GLY A 43 10.02 -0.03 -3.26
N GLU A 44 10.96 0.91 -3.15
CA GLU A 44 10.99 1.87 -2.06
C GLU A 44 10.47 3.23 -2.50
N ALA A 45 9.49 3.76 -1.78
CA ALA A 45 9.03 5.14 -1.95
C ALA A 45 9.99 6.11 -1.22
N PRO A 46 10.38 7.23 -1.85
CA PRO A 46 11.22 8.24 -1.22
C PRO A 46 10.47 8.97 -0.09
N GLU A 47 11.20 9.56 0.85
CA GLU A 47 10.64 10.19 2.05
C GLU A 47 9.61 11.29 1.75
N ASN A 48 9.85 12.08 0.68
CA ASN A 48 8.96 13.15 0.24
C ASN A 48 7.79 12.68 -0.64
N TYR A 49 7.64 11.37 -0.90
CA TYR A 49 6.60 10.84 -1.77
C TYR A 49 5.20 11.16 -1.23
N LEU A 50 4.99 10.88 0.05
CA LEU A 50 3.72 11.13 0.75
C LEU A 50 3.34 12.60 0.70
N GLU A 51 4.29 13.50 0.96
CA GLU A 51 4.05 14.95 0.92
C GLU A 51 3.61 15.41 -0.47
N ARG A 52 4.26 14.90 -1.53
CA ARG A 52 3.91 15.22 -2.92
C ARG A 52 2.54 14.69 -3.30
N MET A 53 2.21 13.47 -2.91
CA MET A 53 0.93 12.84 -3.23
C MET A 53 -0.21 13.49 -2.47
N SER A 54 -0.02 13.84 -1.19
CA SER A 54 -1.03 14.52 -0.38
C SER A 54 -1.39 15.93 -0.86
N GLN A 55 -0.58 16.56 -1.72
CA GLN A 55 -0.89 17.85 -2.32
C GLN A 55 -1.87 17.74 -3.51
N LYS A 56 -2.07 16.54 -4.06
CA LYS A 56 -2.96 16.32 -5.20
C LYS A 56 -4.39 16.16 -4.71
N ALA A 57 -5.32 16.93 -5.28
CA ALA A 57 -6.73 16.90 -4.90
C ALA A 57 -7.43 15.56 -5.21
N GLU A 58 -6.91 14.80 -6.17
CA GLU A 58 -7.43 13.49 -6.59
C GLU A 58 -6.91 12.32 -5.72
N VAL A 59 -5.98 12.58 -4.81
CA VAL A 59 -5.36 11.55 -3.97
C VAL A 59 -6.02 11.56 -2.60
N VAL A 60 -6.52 10.40 -2.19
CA VAL A 60 -7.00 10.19 -0.82
C VAL A 60 -5.90 9.55 0.00
N VAL A 61 -5.58 10.17 1.14
CA VAL A 61 -4.58 9.66 2.08
C VAL A 61 -5.28 9.10 3.30
N MET A 62 -5.10 7.80 3.54
CA MET A 62 -5.57 7.10 4.74
C MET A 62 -4.36 6.63 5.55
N ARG A 63 -4.48 6.63 6.87
CA ARG A 63 -3.40 6.18 7.77
C ARG A 63 -3.94 5.17 8.74
N ASP A 64 -3.37 3.98 8.72
CA ASP A 64 -3.64 2.99 9.75
C ASP A 64 -2.66 3.19 10.90
N LYS A 65 -3.16 3.78 11.99
CA LYS A 65 -2.34 4.04 13.18
C LYS A 65 -1.96 2.78 13.94
N SER A 66 -2.69 1.68 13.73
CA SER A 66 -2.43 0.42 14.44
C SER A 66 -1.18 -0.28 13.91
N ARG A 67 -0.91 -0.14 12.61
CA ARG A 67 0.22 -0.77 11.90
C ARG A 67 1.29 0.23 11.44
N GLY A 68 1.08 1.53 11.67
CA GLY A 68 2.01 2.57 11.21
C GLY A 68 2.06 2.74 9.69
N VAL A 69 1.10 2.18 8.93
CA VAL A 69 1.11 2.21 7.47
C VAL A 69 0.28 3.38 6.92
N THR A 70 0.67 3.86 5.74
CA THR A 70 -0.06 4.89 5.00
C THR A 70 -0.58 4.32 3.70
N ILE A 71 -1.85 4.55 3.39
CA ILE A 71 -2.52 4.09 2.18
C ILE A 71 -2.83 5.31 1.34
N LEU A 72 -2.41 5.31 0.08
CA LEU A 72 -2.73 6.33 -0.90
C LEU A 72 -3.69 5.73 -1.93
N GLN A 73 -4.84 6.34 -2.13
CA GLN A 73 -5.72 5.99 -3.24
C GLN A 73 -5.61 7.07 -4.30
N HIS A 74 -5.32 6.68 -5.54
CA HIS A 74 -5.28 7.58 -6.67
C HIS A 74 -5.75 6.90 -7.95
N GLY A 75 -6.87 7.37 -8.51
CA GLY A 75 -7.52 6.71 -9.65
C GLY A 75 -7.89 5.27 -9.32
N ASN A 76 -7.28 4.32 -10.02
CA ASN A 76 -7.58 2.88 -9.94
C ASN A 76 -6.46 2.08 -9.24
N VAL A 77 -5.69 2.73 -8.37
CA VAL A 77 -4.58 2.12 -7.64
C VAL A 77 -4.62 2.55 -6.18
N PHE A 78 -4.39 1.59 -5.30
CA PHE A 78 -4.07 1.82 -3.89
C PHE A 78 -2.60 1.52 -3.65
N GLU A 79 -1.86 2.46 -3.10
CA GLU A 79 -0.46 2.25 -2.69
C GLU A 79 -0.39 2.15 -1.17
N ILE A 80 0.24 1.09 -0.68
CA ILE A 80 0.47 0.85 0.74
C ILE A 80 1.95 1.14 1.03
N LEU A 81 2.18 2.21 1.78
CA LEU A 81 3.48 2.64 2.25
C LEU A 81 3.73 2.06 3.65
N ILE A 82 4.73 1.20 3.74
CA ILE A 82 5.15 0.51 4.97
C ILE A 82 6.52 1.08 5.39
N PRO A 83 6.64 1.70 6.57
CA PRO A 83 7.92 2.16 7.07
C PRO A 83 8.84 0.96 7.37
N GLU A 84 10.10 1.02 6.95
CA GLU A 84 11.09 -0.06 7.18
C GLU A 84 11.38 -0.31 8.66
N THR A 85 11.06 0.65 9.53
CA THR A 85 11.26 0.58 10.98
C THR A 85 10.21 -0.27 11.72
N GLU A 86 9.12 -0.70 11.07
CA GLU A 86 8.03 -1.46 11.71
C GLU A 86 7.75 -2.83 11.04
N SER A 87 8.80 -3.63 10.82
CA SER A 87 8.64 -5.10 10.82
C SER A 87 8.56 -5.69 12.25
N ALA A 88 8.13 -4.91 13.24
CA ALA A 88 8.21 -5.26 14.65
C ALA A 88 6.92 -4.92 15.43
N ALA A 89 5.79 -5.49 15.04
CA ALA A 89 4.60 -5.56 15.90
C ALA A 89 3.87 -6.90 15.72
N ALA A 90 4.61 -8.00 15.89
CA ALA A 90 4.07 -9.32 16.15
C ALA A 90 5.04 -10.08 17.08
N LEU A 91 5.05 -9.70 18.36
CA LEU A 91 5.58 -10.49 19.47
C LEU A 91 4.60 -10.41 20.64
#